data_AF-A0A662KIB3-F1
#
_entry.id   AF-A0A662KIB3-F1
#
_cell.length_a   1.000
_cell.length_b   1.000
_cell.length_c   1.000
_cell.angle_alpha   90.00
_cell.angle_beta   90.00
_cell.angle_gamma   90.00
#
_symmetry.space_group_name_H-M   'P 1'
#
loop_
_entity.id
_entity.type
_entity.pdbx_description
1 polymer ?
#
loop_
_entity_poly.entity_id
_entity_poly.type
_entity_poly.pdbx_seq_one_letter_code
_entity_poly.pdbx_strand_id
1 'polypeptide(L)'
;MWVMFYFGVNQSGRARELIAFSDDLLHWQKHPEPLIDIDPEGTFDSIHAHKPSVIMKDGILYHFYCSVGPRSGQEGRPWPYNEHPAIAVATSWPL
;
A
#
# COMPACT_ATOMS: atom_id res chain seq x y z
N MET A 1 -1.71 19.41 12.73
CA MET A 1 -1.04 18.37 11.93
C MET A 1 -2.08 17.43 11.33
N TRP A 2 -2.18 17.42 10.01
CA TRP A 2 -2.97 16.53 9.19
C TRP A 2 -2.07 15.47 8.56
N VAL A 3 -2.64 14.30 8.32
CA VAL A 3 -1.94 13.15 7.72
C VAL A 3 -2.73 12.69 6.51
N MET A 4 -2.06 12.49 5.38
CA MET A 4 -2.62 11.92 4.16
C MET A 4 -1.96 10.57 3.92
N PHE A 5 -2.77 9.52 3.92
CA PHE A 5 -2.41 8.21 3.41
C PHE A 5 -2.79 8.18 1.93
N TYR A 6 -1.83 7.88 1.06
CA TYR A 6 -2.05 7.84 -0.38
C TYR A 6 -1.16 6.77 -1.00
N PHE A 7 -1.40 6.43 -2.26
CA PHE A 7 -0.48 5.55 -2.99
C PHE A 7 0.18 6.30 -4.14
N GLY A 8 1.40 5.88 -4.48
CA GLY A 8 2.13 6.36 -5.64
C GLY A 8 2.57 5.20 -6.52
N VAL A 9 2.72 5.47 -7.81
CA VAL A 9 3.19 4.51 -8.82
C VAL A 9 4.55 4.97 -9.33
N ASN A 10 5.53 4.07 -9.32
CA ASN A 10 6.87 4.38 -9.84
C ASN A 10 6.94 4.15 -11.36
N GLN A 11 8.10 4.43 -11.97
CA GLN A 11 8.32 4.28 -13.41
C GLN A 11 8.15 2.83 -13.91
N SER A 12 8.35 1.84 -13.05
CA SER A 12 8.14 0.43 -13.34
C SER A 12 6.67 -0.01 -13.16
N GLY A 13 5.77 0.93 -12.92
CA GLY A 13 4.35 0.65 -12.69
C GLY A 13 4.02 0.09 -11.31
N ARG A 14 5.00 -0.09 -10.42
CA ARG A 14 4.78 -0.66 -9.08
C ARG A 14 4.21 0.38 -8.13
N ALA A 15 3.18 0.00 -7.38
CA ALA A 15 2.43 0.89 -6.50
C ALA A 15 2.74 0.60 -5.03
N ARG A 16 2.87 1.67 -4.24
CA ARG A 16 3.25 1.62 -2.82
C ARG A 16 2.36 2.54 -1.99
N GLU A 17 2.18 2.19 -0.72
CA GLU A 17 1.55 3.07 0.28
C GLU A 17 2.55 4.13 0.71
N LEU A 18 2.08 5.36 0.79
CA LEU A 18 2.87 6.56 1.08
C LEU A 18 2.14 7.40 2.13
N ILE A 19 2.90 8.29 2.77
CA ILE A 19 2.37 9.21 3.79
C ILE A 19 2.90 10.62 3.58
N ALA A 20 2.03 11.60 3.78
CA ALA A 20 2.36 13.01 3.73
C ALA A 20 1.73 13.75 4.90
N PHE A 21 2.37 14.85 5.30
CA PHE A 21 2.00 15.65 6.45
C PHE A 21 1.72 17.09 6.03
N SER A 22 0.76 17.73 6.67
CA SER A 22 0.40 19.12 6.41
C SER A 22 -0.12 19.81 7.67
N ASP A 23 0.24 21.07 7.88
CA ASP A 23 -0.35 21.87 8.96
C ASP A 23 -1.61 22.64 8.52
N ASP A 24 -1.81 22.84 7.21
CA ASP A 24 -2.83 23.75 6.65
C ASP A 24 -3.74 23.13 5.57
N LEU A 25 -3.58 21.82 5.26
CA LEU A 25 -4.26 21.09 4.18
C LEU A 25 -3.93 21.55 2.76
N LEU A 26 -3.12 22.58 2.57
CA LEU A 26 -2.76 23.15 1.27
C LEU A 26 -1.35 22.73 0.86
N HIS A 27 -0.40 22.79 1.80
CA HIS A 27 0.99 22.44 1.59
C HIS A 27 1.30 21.10 2.23
N TRP A 28 1.79 20.16 1.43
CA TRP A 28 2.04 18.78 1.87
C TRP A 28 3.51 18.43 1.75
N GLN A 29 4.09 17.94 2.84
CA GLN A 29 5.42 17.35 2.87
C GLN A 29 5.29 15.83 2.80
N LYS A 30 5.73 15.25 1.70
CA LYS A 30 5.81 13.80 1.54
C LYS A 30 6.91 13.22 2.44
N HIS A 31 6.64 12.08 3.05
CA HIS A 31 7.70 11.26 3.64
C HIS A 31 8.60 10.71 2.50
N PRO A 32 9.93 10.67 2.69
CA PRO A 32 10.85 10.24 1.64
C PRO A 32 10.74 8.74 1.32
N GLU A 33 10.49 7.92 2.33
CA GLU A 33 10.35 6.48 2.20
C GLU A 33 8.88 6.05 2.12
N PRO A 34 8.56 4.94 1.43
CA PRO A 34 7.22 4.38 1.45
C PRO A 34 6.78 4.00 2.87
N LEU A 35 5.49 4.14 3.15
CA LEU A 35 4.89 3.70 4.40
C LEU A 35 4.77 2.18 4.44
N ILE A 36 4.31 1.58 3.34
CA ILE A 36 4.32 0.13 3.10
C ILE A 36 4.93 -0.08 1.71
N ASP A 37 6.07 -0.76 1.66
CA ASP A 37 6.71 -1.17 0.41
C ASP A 37 6.12 -2.51 -0.07
N ILE A 38 6.43 -2.90 -1.30
CA ILE A 38 6.20 -4.25 -1.78
C ILE A 38 7.19 -5.22 -1.14
N ASP A 39 6.73 -6.43 -0.87
CA ASP A 39 7.57 -7.49 -0.34
C ASP A 39 8.39 -8.20 -1.44
N PRO A 40 9.31 -9.11 -1.07
CA PRO A 40 10.08 -9.90 -2.00
C PRO A 40 9.23 -10.64 -3.05
N GLU A 41 9.82 -10.93 -4.20
CA GLU A 41 9.15 -11.64 -5.29
C GLU A 41 8.50 -12.96 -4.82
N GLY A 42 7.23 -13.16 -5.20
CA GLY A 42 6.47 -14.36 -4.88
C GLY A 42 5.59 -14.24 -3.64
N THR A 43 5.68 -13.16 -2.86
CA THR A 43 4.73 -12.88 -1.77
C THR A 43 3.41 -12.32 -2.29
N PHE A 44 2.44 -12.17 -1.38
CA PHE A 44 1.06 -11.77 -1.70
C PHE A 44 0.91 -10.27 -2.08
N ASP A 45 1.91 -9.43 -1.83
CA ASP A 45 2.01 -8.01 -2.21
C ASP A 45 3.30 -7.67 -2.98
N SER A 46 3.96 -8.67 -3.57
CA SER A 46 5.22 -8.46 -4.29
C SER A 46 5.13 -7.63 -5.58
N ILE A 47 3.92 -7.31 -6.05
CA ILE A 47 3.67 -6.49 -7.25
C ILE A 47 3.19 -5.09 -6.85
N HIS A 48 2.20 -5.00 -5.96
CA HIS A 48 1.70 -3.74 -5.43
C HIS A 48 1.24 -3.84 -3.96
N ALA A 49 1.45 -2.77 -3.21
CA ALA A 49 0.80 -2.49 -1.94
C ALA A 49 0.17 -1.09 -2.03
N HIS A 50 -1.15 -0.96 -2.20
CA HIS A 50 -1.76 0.33 -2.58
C HIS A 50 -3.24 0.46 -2.21
N LYS A 51 -3.82 1.65 -2.45
CA LYS A 51 -5.22 2.03 -2.13
C LYS A 51 -5.49 1.99 -0.61
N PRO A 52 -4.95 2.96 0.15
CA PRO A 52 -5.14 3.02 1.59
C PRO A 52 -6.60 3.17 1.98
N SER A 53 -6.97 2.48 3.06
CA SER A 53 -8.16 2.77 3.86
C SER A 53 -7.79 2.63 5.33
N VAL A 54 -7.93 3.71 6.10
CA VAL A 54 -7.50 3.76 7.50
C VAL A 54 -8.67 3.91 8.45
N ILE A 55 -8.64 3.17 9.57
CA ILE A 55 -9.61 3.28 10.66
C ILE A 55 -8.83 3.29 11.98
N MET A 56 -9.22 4.16 12.90
CA MET A 56 -8.73 4.15 14.29
C MET A 56 -9.77 3.48 15.18
N LYS A 57 -9.37 2.46 15.94
CA LYS A 57 -10.23 1.78 16.91
C LYS A 57 -9.42 1.44 18.16
N ASP A 58 -9.95 1.81 19.33
CA ASP A 58 -9.33 1.51 20.64
C ASP A 58 -7.85 1.95 20.76
N GLY A 59 -7.49 3.06 20.10
CA GLY A 59 -6.12 3.58 20.08
C GLY A 59 -5.16 2.88 19.11
N ILE A 60 -5.66 1.92 18.32
CA ILE A 60 -4.90 1.22 17.27
C ILE A 60 -5.32 1.75 15.90
N LEU A 61 -4.34 2.19 15.12
CA LEU A 61 -4.54 2.53 13.71
C LEU A 61 -4.49 1.23 12.90
N TYR A 62 -5.55 0.97 12.16
CA TYR A 62 -5.65 -0.11 11.16
C TYR A 62 -5.50 0.51 9.78
N HIS A 63 -4.46 0.13 9.05
CA HIS A 63 -4.20 0.53 7.67
C HIS A 63 -4.50 -0.65 6.76
N PHE A 64 -5.69 -0.66 6.19
CA PHE A 64 -6.06 -1.62 5.16
C PHE A 64 -5.50 -1.18 3.79
N TYR A 65 -5.03 -2.13 3.00
CA TYR A 65 -4.50 -1.87 1.66
C TYR A 65 -4.80 -3.05 0.72
N CYS A 66 -4.75 -2.77 -0.58
CA CYS A 66 -4.79 -3.78 -1.63
C CYS A 66 -3.38 -4.34 -1.85
N SER A 67 -3.17 -5.57 -1.39
CA SER A 67 -1.99 -6.38 -1.69
C SER A 67 -2.17 -7.06 -3.05
N VAL A 68 -1.17 -6.97 -3.92
CA VAL A 68 -1.17 -7.65 -5.21
C VAL A 68 0.10 -8.45 -5.38
N GLY A 69 -0.07 -9.76 -5.53
CA GLY A 69 0.99 -10.71 -5.81
C GLY A 69 0.72 -11.48 -7.10
N PRO A 70 1.64 -12.37 -7.51
CA PRO A 70 1.45 -13.20 -8.69
C PRO A 70 0.30 -14.19 -8.49
N ARG A 71 -0.46 -14.43 -9.54
CA ARG A 71 -1.49 -15.47 -9.54
C ARG A 71 -0.87 -16.82 -9.87
N SER A 72 -0.94 -17.75 -8.91
CA SER A 72 -0.41 -19.11 -9.05
C SER A 72 -0.93 -19.79 -10.32
N GLY A 73 -0.02 -20.37 -11.11
CA GLY A 73 -0.32 -21.07 -12.35
C GLY A 73 -0.74 -20.18 -13.53
N GLN A 74 -0.58 -18.85 -13.43
CA GLN A 74 -0.87 -17.89 -14.50
C GLN A 74 0.37 -17.06 -14.88
N GLU A 75 1.56 -17.57 -14.59
CA GLU A 75 2.84 -16.99 -14.98
C GLU A 75 2.87 -16.74 -16.51
N GLY A 76 3.29 -15.55 -16.91
CA GLY A 76 3.38 -15.15 -18.33
C GLY A 76 2.06 -14.76 -19.00
N ARG A 77 0.91 -14.85 -18.32
CA ARG A 77 -0.34 -14.26 -18.82
C ARG A 77 -0.24 -12.72 -18.82
N PRO A 78 -0.93 -12.03 -19.74
CA PRO A 78 -1.00 -10.58 -19.67
C PRO A 78 -1.84 -10.13 -18.47
N TRP A 79 -1.58 -8.91 -18.02
CA TRP A 79 -2.46 -8.21 -17.10
C TRP A 79 -3.90 -8.14 -17.66
N PRO A 80 -4.96 -8.33 -16.83
CA PRO A 80 -4.95 -8.52 -15.37
C PRO A 80 -4.91 -9.99 -14.91
N TYR A 81 -4.68 -10.95 -15.80
CA TYR A 81 -4.86 -12.38 -15.49
C TYR A 81 -3.71 -13.00 -14.69
N ASN A 82 -2.55 -12.34 -14.65
CA ASN A 82 -1.36 -12.77 -13.92
C ASN A 82 -1.28 -12.24 -12.47
N GLU A 83 -2.22 -11.40 -12.04
CA GLU A 83 -2.23 -10.76 -10.72
C GLU A 83 -3.33 -11.32 -9.80
N HIS A 84 -3.04 -11.32 -8.50
CA HIS A 84 -3.96 -11.75 -7.46
C HIS A 84 -4.13 -10.65 -6.40
N PRO A 85 -5.15 -9.78 -6.53
CA PRO A 85 -5.45 -8.76 -5.53
C PRO A 85 -6.13 -9.37 -4.29
N ALA A 86 -5.76 -8.88 -3.12
CA ALA A 86 -6.39 -9.20 -1.84
C ALA A 86 -6.39 -7.96 -0.93
N ILE A 87 -7.13 -8.03 0.19
CA ILE A 87 -7.09 -7.00 1.23
C ILE A 87 -6.14 -7.48 2.32
N ALA A 88 -5.15 -6.65 2.63
CA ALA A 88 -4.22 -6.84 3.73
C ALA A 88 -4.37 -5.72 4.76
N VAL A 89 -3.82 -5.91 5.96
CA VAL A 89 -3.90 -4.92 7.05
C VAL A 89 -2.56 -4.82 7.77
N ALA A 90 -2.11 -3.59 8.00
CA ALA A 90 -1.03 -3.26 8.91
C ALA A 90 -1.60 -2.51 10.12
N THR A 91 -1.00 -2.66 11.30
CA THR A 91 -1.47 -2.02 12.53
C THR A 91 -0.36 -1.27 13.25
N SER A 92 -0.70 -0.15 13.88
CA SER A 92 0.28 0.64 14.66
C SER A 92 0.77 -0.04 15.93
N TRP A 93 0.06 -1.10 16.36
CA TRP A 93 0.39 -1.94 17.50
C TRP A 93 0.11 -3.41 17.12
N PRO A 94 0.89 -4.37 17.65
CA PRO A 94 0.59 -5.79 17.48
C PRO A 94 -0.83 -6.12 17.97
N LEU A 95 -1.48 -7.04 17.25
CA LEU A 95 -2.80 -7.58 17.60
C LEU A 95 -2.69 -8.72 18.62
#